data_AF-A0A369NC89-F1
#
_entry.id   AF-A0A369NC89-F1
#
_cell.length_a   1.000
_cell.length_b   1.000
_cell.length_c   1.000
_cell.angle_alpha   90.00
_cell.angle_beta   90.00
_cell.angle_gamma   90.00
#
_symmetry.space_group_name_H-M   'P 1'
#
loop_
_entity.id
_entity.type
_entity.pdbx_description
1 polymer ?
#
loop_
_entity_poly.entity_id
_entity_poly.type
_entity_poly.pdbx_seq_one_letter_code
_entity_poly.pdbx_strand_id
1 'polypeptide(L)'
;MDTESPDKQPSSRRPERPERVDGIDAASSESVPTLSDERGDSKEAAFSEEEARQLKADRSRHTLVFGIVVLAWLALDTLTKNYFNGSYSMGEVITGPLLGLVRFHLVHNTGAAWGMFGDSTFLLGVMSLIVCVLLTVYLFFLAYRPNVVQVVGAALVVAGGLGNAFDRFALGYVVDFIEPVFIDFPVFNVADIGVTCGFVLFLVGVIVSWRHEDRLSAELAASDGEGEGTDAR
;
A
#
# COMPACT_ATOMS: atom_id res chain seq x y z
N MET A 1 -43.34 -43.04 -0.31
CA MET A 1 -43.89 -44.37 -0.65
C MET A 1 -43.48 -44.67 -2.08
N ASP A 2 -42.24 -45.15 -2.23
CA ASP A 2 -41.85 -46.44 -2.82
C ASP A 2 -42.55 -46.93 -4.09
N THR A 3 -41.76 -47.10 -5.18
CA THR A 3 -41.43 -48.37 -5.89
C THR A 3 -42.61 -48.90 -6.74
N GLU A 4 -42.50 -49.48 -7.95
CA GLU A 4 -41.49 -50.27 -8.66
C GLU A 4 -42.11 -50.60 -10.04
N SER A 5 -41.33 -50.83 -11.10
CA SER A 5 -41.61 -51.95 -12.03
C SER A 5 -40.52 -52.18 -13.09
N PRO A 6 -40.15 -53.44 -13.40
CA PRO A 6 -39.06 -53.83 -14.30
C PRO A 6 -39.56 -54.35 -15.67
N ASP A 7 -38.69 -54.63 -16.64
CA ASP A 7 -38.41 -56.01 -17.13
C ASP A 7 -37.41 -56.07 -18.32
N LYS A 8 -36.89 -57.28 -18.54
CA LYS A 8 -35.69 -57.72 -19.27
C LYS A 8 -35.87 -58.01 -20.78
N GLN A 9 -34.71 -58.06 -21.45
CA GLN A 9 -34.37 -58.50 -22.83
C GLN A 9 -34.80 -59.94 -23.20
N PRO A 10 -34.62 -60.42 -24.47
CA PRO A 10 -33.39 -61.16 -24.84
C PRO A 10 -32.91 -61.20 -26.34
N SER A 11 -31.58 -61.30 -26.52
CA SER A 11 -30.78 -62.21 -27.39
C SER A 11 -31.04 -62.43 -28.91
N SER A 12 -29.99 -62.38 -29.76
CA SER A 12 -29.50 -63.57 -30.51
C SER A 12 -28.21 -63.40 -31.38
N ARG A 13 -27.38 -64.47 -31.35
CA ARG A 13 -26.49 -65.09 -32.38
C ARG A 13 -25.04 -64.58 -32.66
N ARG A 14 -24.14 -65.59 -32.67
CA ARG A 14 -22.69 -65.65 -33.00
C ARG A 14 -22.49 -66.06 -34.49
N PRO A 15 -21.29 -65.98 -35.12
CA PRO A 15 -20.34 -67.12 -35.12
C PRO A 15 -18.82 -66.74 -35.24
N GLU A 16 -17.96 -67.74 -35.50
CA GLU A 16 -16.52 -67.89 -35.18
C GLU A 16 -15.48 -67.62 -36.33
N ARG A 17 -14.23 -67.27 -35.92
CA ARG A 17 -12.81 -67.48 -36.41
C ARG A 17 -12.44 -67.71 -37.90
N PRO A 18 -11.20 -67.36 -38.37
CA PRO A 18 -9.97 -68.17 -38.09
C PRO A 18 -8.63 -67.40 -37.94
N GLU A 19 -7.59 -68.13 -37.47
CA GLU A 19 -6.16 -67.77 -37.30
C GLU A 19 -5.31 -67.88 -38.59
N ARG A 20 -4.20 -67.11 -38.67
CA ARG A 20 -2.84 -67.38 -39.27
C ARG A 20 -2.15 -66.04 -39.60
N VAL A 21 -0.82 -65.80 -39.59
CA VAL A 21 0.42 -66.53 -39.21
C VAL A 21 1.60 -65.53 -39.32
N ASP A 22 2.64 -65.77 -38.51
CA ASP A 22 4.09 -65.44 -38.61
C ASP A 22 4.64 -64.00 -38.71
N GLY A 23 5.44 -63.65 -37.68
CA GLY A 23 6.88 -63.39 -37.86
C GLY A 23 7.35 -61.95 -38.13
N ILE A 24 8.15 -61.40 -37.21
CA ILE A 24 9.51 -60.82 -37.39
C ILE A 24 9.80 -59.78 -36.29
N ASP A 25 11.03 -59.87 -35.80
CA ASP A 25 11.65 -59.26 -34.63
C ASP A 25 11.76 -57.73 -34.60
N ALA A 26 11.97 -57.26 -33.36
CA ALA A 26 12.82 -56.14 -32.94
C ALA A 26 12.51 -54.71 -33.43
N ALA A 27 12.07 -53.86 -32.50
CA ALA A 27 12.87 -52.72 -32.04
C ALA A 27 12.16 -52.01 -30.87
N SER A 28 12.87 -51.95 -29.75
CA SER A 28 12.64 -51.07 -28.61
C SER A 28 12.45 -49.62 -29.06
N SER A 29 11.25 -49.07 -28.84
CA SER A 29 11.01 -47.63 -28.89
C SER A 29 11.54 -47.00 -27.59
N GLU A 30 12.82 -46.64 -27.58
CA GLU A 30 13.29 -45.65 -26.63
C GLU A 30 12.63 -44.31 -26.98
N SER A 31 11.73 -43.85 -26.10
CA SER A 31 11.21 -42.50 -26.11
C SER A 31 12.35 -41.51 -25.86
N VAL A 32 12.71 -40.73 -26.88
CA VAL A 32 13.64 -39.61 -26.76
C VAL A 32 13.01 -38.56 -25.82
N PRO A 33 13.63 -38.21 -24.68
CA PRO A 33 13.15 -37.12 -23.86
C PRO A 33 13.47 -35.80 -24.57
N THR A 34 12.44 -34.98 -24.78
CA THR A 34 12.52 -33.63 -25.34
C THR A 34 13.24 -32.69 -24.36
N LEU A 35 14.57 -32.57 -24.54
CA LEU A 35 15.48 -31.72 -23.75
C LEU A 35 15.32 -30.19 -23.94
N SER A 36 14.29 -29.75 -24.68
CA SER A 36 14.03 -28.34 -24.97
C SER A 36 13.11 -27.65 -23.96
N ASP A 37 12.34 -28.42 -23.16
CA ASP A 37 11.31 -27.88 -22.26
C ASP A 37 11.88 -27.52 -20.87
N GLU A 38 12.76 -28.35 -20.32
CA GLU A 38 13.33 -28.14 -18.97
C GLU A 38 14.17 -26.86 -18.84
N ARG A 39 14.70 -26.36 -19.96
CA ARG A 39 15.53 -25.14 -19.99
C ARG A 39 14.69 -23.85 -19.98
N GLY A 40 13.42 -23.93 -20.39
CA GLY A 40 12.45 -22.84 -20.28
C GLY A 40 11.90 -22.74 -18.87
N ASP A 41 11.45 -23.89 -18.32
CA ASP A 41 10.89 -24.00 -16.98
C ASP A 41 11.87 -23.57 -15.88
N SER A 42 13.15 -23.94 -16.01
CA SER A 42 14.20 -23.51 -15.07
C SER A 42 14.55 -22.01 -15.16
N LYS A 43 14.37 -21.36 -16.31
CA LYS A 43 14.56 -19.91 -16.45
C LYS A 43 13.38 -19.13 -15.90
N GLU A 44 12.15 -19.58 -16.15
CA GLU A 44 10.93 -18.98 -15.61
C GLU A 44 10.88 -19.10 -14.08
N ALA A 45 11.26 -20.26 -13.54
CA ALA A 45 11.37 -20.47 -12.09
C ALA A 45 12.43 -19.53 -11.48
N ALA A 46 13.62 -19.42 -12.08
CA ALA A 46 14.67 -18.54 -11.60
C ALA A 46 14.26 -17.05 -11.66
N PHE A 47 13.58 -16.62 -12.73
CA PHE A 47 13.05 -15.27 -12.88
C PHE A 47 11.98 -14.96 -11.82
N SER A 48 11.06 -15.91 -11.58
CA SER A 48 10.02 -15.81 -10.55
C SER A 48 10.60 -15.73 -9.14
N GLU A 49 11.62 -16.53 -8.82
CA GLU A 49 12.33 -16.48 -7.53
C GLU A 49 13.04 -15.14 -7.33
N GLU A 50 13.70 -14.62 -8.36
CA GLU A 50 14.39 -13.33 -8.31
C GLU A 50 13.40 -12.18 -8.13
N GLU A 51 12.27 -12.18 -8.86
CA GLU A 51 11.21 -11.20 -8.71
C GLU A 51 10.60 -11.23 -7.30
N ALA A 52 10.32 -12.42 -6.77
CA ALA A 52 9.81 -12.58 -5.40
C ALA A 52 10.80 -12.07 -4.35
N ARG A 53 12.10 -12.29 -4.57
CA ARG A 53 13.17 -11.80 -3.68
C ARG A 53 13.26 -10.27 -3.71
N GLN A 54 13.17 -9.67 -4.89
CA GLN A 54 13.16 -8.22 -5.06
C GLN A 54 11.94 -7.58 -4.38
N LEU A 55 10.74 -8.14 -4.60
CA LEU A 55 9.50 -7.71 -3.93
C LEU A 55 9.62 -7.74 -2.39
N LYS A 56 10.22 -8.81 -1.85
CA LYS A 56 10.44 -8.95 -0.41
C LYS A 56 11.45 -7.91 0.11
N ALA A 57 12.53 -7.65 -0.64
CA ALA A 57 13.53 -6.65 -0.29
C ALA A 57 12.94 -5.24 -0.29
N ASP A 58 12.16 -4.89 -1.31
CA ASP A 58 11.46 -3.61 -1.41
C ASP A 58 10.46 -3.42 -0.27
N ARG A 59 9.65 -4.44 0.03
CA ARG A 59 8.72 -4.40 1.16
C ARG A 59 9.46 -4.20 2.48
N SER A 60 10.58 -4.89 2.71
CA SER A 60 11.41 -4.71 3.90
C SER A 60 11.95 -3.28 4.04
N ARG A 61 12.49 -2.74 2.94
CA ARG A 61 12.96 -1.35 2.87
C ARG A 61 11.84 -0.36 3.15
N HIS A 62 10.67 -0.55 2.56
CA HIS A 62 9.51 0.32 2.78
C HIS A 62 9.00 0.25 4.22
N THR A 63 8.95 -0.93 4.82
CA THR A 63 8.62 -1.09 6.25
C THR A 63 9.62 -0.33 7.13
N LEU A 64 10.92 -0.44 6.84
CA LEU A 64 11.95 0.27 7.58
C LEU A 64 11.82 1.79 7.45
N VAL A 65 11.69 2.30 6.22
CA VAL A 65 11.52 3.74 5.95
C VAL A 65 10.26 4.25 6.63
N PHE A 66 9.14 3.55 6.49
CA PHE A 66 7.88 3.90 7.15
C PHE A 66 8.05 3.99 8.67
N GLY A 67 8.61 2.96 9.30
CA GLY A 67 8.82 2.92 10.74
C GLY A 67 9.73 4.05 11.23
N ILE A 68 10.83 4.31 10.54
CA ILE A 68 11.76 5.42 10.89
C ILE A 68 11.05 6.77 10.81
N VAL A 69 10.33 7.04 9.71
CA VAL A 69 9.63 8.32 9.53
C VAL A 69 8.54 8.48 10.58
N VAL A 70 7.75 7.44 10.86
CA VAL A 70 6.72 7.48 11.90
C VAL A 70 7.32 7.80 13.26
N LEU A 71 8.35 7.08 13.67
CA LEU A 71 8.99 7.27 14.98
C LEU A 71 9.65 8.65 15.10
N ALA A 72 10.38 9.08 14.07
CA ALA A 72 11.07 10.36 14.08
C ALA A 72 10.08 11.53 14.14
N TRP A 73 9.01 11.50 13.34
CA TRP A 73 8.03 12.57 13.30
C TRP A 73 7.17 12.61 14.56
N LEU A 74 6.74 11.45 15.07
CA LEU A 74 5.98 11.36 16.31
C LEU A 74 6.82 11.85 17.51
N ALA A 75 8.11 11.51 17.55
CA ALA A 75 9.03 12.02 18.56
C ALA A 75 9.16 13.55 18.48
N LEU A 76 9.33 14.10 17.27
CA LEU A 76 9.41 15.55 17.07
C LEU A 76 8.13 16.25 17.56
N ASP A 77 6.95 15.74 17.19
CA ASP A 77 5.66 16.29 17.62
C ASP A 77 5.51 16.23 19.15
N THR A 78 5.75 15.06 19.74
CA THR A 78 5.60 14.87 21.19
C THR A 78 6.57 15.74 21.99
N LEU A 79 7.83 15.84 21.55
CA LEU A 79 8.85 16.66 22.22
C LEU A 79 8.50 18.15 22.15
N THR A 80 8.08 18.63 20.98
CA THR A 80 7.72 20.05 20.81
C THR A 80 6.47 20.41 21.62
N LYS A 81 5.42 19.59 21.58
CA LYS A 81 4.21 19.78 22.39
C LYS A 81 4.50 19.77 23.89
N ASN A 82 5.29 18.80 24.36
CA ASN A 82 5.68 18.72 25.77
C ASN A 82 6.50 19.93 26.21
N TYR A 83 7.40 20.42 25.35
CA TYR A 83 8.14 21.64 25.63
C TYR A 83 7.21 22.84 25.82
N PHE A 84 6.28 23.08 24.89
CA PHE A 84 5.37 24.21 24.99
C PHE A 84 4.42 24.08 26.19
N ASN A 85 3.80 22.91 26.36
CA ASN A 85 2.83 22.68 27.43
C ASN A 85 3.46 22.65 28.84
N GLY A 86 4.74 22.32 28.94
CA GLY A 86 5.48 22.32 30.22
C GLY A 86 6.13 23.66 30.58
N SER A 87 6.32 24.56 29.60
CA SER A 87 7.06 25.81 29.80
C SER A 87 6.18 27.06 29.84
N TYR A 88 4.96 27.00 29.30
CA TYR A 88 4.09 28.17 29.10
C TYR A 88 2.65 27.91 29.56
N SER A 89 1.91 29.00 29.78
CA SER A 89 0.49 28.94 30.15
C SER A 89 -0.41 28.93 28.91
N MET A 90 -1.59 28.31 29.03
CA MET A 90 -2.61 28.37 27.97
C MET A 90 -2.94 29.82 27.60
N GLY A 91 -2.95 30.13 26.30
CA GLY A 91 -3.21 31.47 25.76
C GLY A 91 -2.00 32.41 25.75
N GLU A 92 -0.84 31.94 26.17
CA GLU A 92 0.39 32.74 26.20
C GLU A 92 0.97 32.91 24.79
N VAL A 93 1.25 34.17 24.41
CA VAL A 93 2.01 34.51 23.20
C VAL A 93 3.48 34.66 23.60
N ILE A 94 4.30 33.72 23.12
CA ILE A 94 5.66 33.47 23.63
C ILE A 94 6.70 34.31 22.93
N THR A 95 6.51 34.55 21.62
CA THR A 95 7.46 35.31 20.80
C THR A 95 6.75 36.39 19.99
N GLY A 96 7.48 37.47 19.68
CA GLY A 96 7.11 38.35 18.58
C GLY A 96 7.22 37.61 17.23
N PRO A 97 6.63 38.16 16.14
CA PRO A 97 6.66 37.51 14.83
C PRO A 97 8.08 37.23 14.34
N LEU A 98 8.42 35.95 14.19
CA LEU A 98 9.64 35.49 13.54
C LEU A 98 9.55 35.83 12.05
N LEU A 99 10.44 36.72 11.61
CA LEU A 99 10.48 37.23 10.23
C LEU A 99 9.15 37.82 9.72
N GLY A 100 8.24 38.21 10.63
CA GLY A 100 6.89 38.67 10.27
C GLY A 100 5.97 37.57 9.72
N LEU A 101 6.32 36.29 9.88
CA LEU A 101 5.57 35.16 9.31
C LEU A 101 4.85 34.33 10.36
N VAL A 102 5.53 33.96 11.43
CA VAL A 102 5.01 33.02 12.45
C VAL A 102 5.35 33.53 13.83
N ARG A 103 4.46 33.30 14.80
CA ARG A 103 4.76 33.44 16.23
C ARG A 103 4.40 32.16 16.96
N PHE A 104 4.92 32.00 18.18
CA PHE A 104 4.50 30.92 19.05
C PHE A 104 3.41 31.40 20.01
N HIS A 105 2.28 30.71 20.00
CA HIS A 105 1.10 31.01 20.82
C HIS A 105 0.44 29.70 21.25
N LEU A 106 0.48 29.41 22.55
CA LEU A 106 -0.01 28.13 23.08
C LEU A 106 -1.54 28.09 23.13
N VAL A 107 -2.14 27.17 22.40
CA VAL A 107 -3.58 26.93 22.32
C VAL A 107 -3.89 25.47 22.64
N HIS A 108 -4.88 25.23 23.50
CA HIS A 108 -5.42 23.90 23.75
C HIS A 108 -6.69 23.71 22.92
N ASN A 109 -6.60 22.87 21.89
CA ASN A 109 -7.63 22.71 20.88
C ASN A 109 -8.49 21.48 21.15
N THR A 110 -9.77 21.70 21.50
CA THR A 110 -10.76 20.63 21.72
C THR A 110 -11.53 20.25 20.44
N GLY A 111 -11.33 20.99 19.35
CA GLY A 111 -12.02 20.78 18.07
C GLY A 111 -11.11 20.25 16.96
N ALA A 112 -11.65 20.28 15.75
CA ALA A 112 -10.90 20.19 14.51
C ALA A 112 -10.53 21.62 14.02
N ALA A 113 -9.98 21.72 12.80
CA ALA A 113 -9.70 23.01 12.18
C ALA A 113 -10.96 23.92 12.18
N TRP A 114 -10.76 25.23 12.39
CA TRP A 114 -11.82 26.23 12.44
C TRP A 114 -12.89 26.00 13.52
N GLY A 115 -12.59 25.24 14.57
CA GLY A 115 -13.52 24.96 15.66
C GLY A 115 -14.65 23.99 15.29
N MET A 116 -14.57 23.32 14.13
CA MET A 116 -15.53 22.27 13.77
C MET A 116 -15.47 21.13 14.79
N PHE A 117 -16.61 20.55 15.16
CA PHE A 117 -16.71 19.47 16.14
C PHE A 117 -16.12 19.81 17.53
N GLY A 118 -16.24 21.07 17.97
CA GLY A 118 -15.93 21.45 19.35
C GLY A 118 -16.60 20.50 20.36
N ASP A 119 -15.86 20.12 21.39
CA ASP A 119 -16.23 19.14 22.44
C ASP A 119 -16.35 17.68 21.99
N SER A 120 -16.07 17.36 20.73
CA SER A 120 -16.01 15.98 20.21
C SER A 120 -14.58 15.42 20.14
N THR A 121 -13.69 15.88 21.03
CA THR A 121 -12.28 15.50 21.08
C THR A 121 -12.08 13.98 20.93
N PHE A 122 -12.83 13.18 21.69
CA PHE A 122 -12.71 11.72 21.63
C PHE A 122 -13.03 11.16 20.24
N LEU A 123 -14.12 11.63 19.62
CA LEU A 123 -14.53 11.19 18.29
C LEU A 123 -13.50 11.55 17.22
N LEU A 124 -12.92 12.76 17.30
CA LEU A 124 -11.84 13.18 16.41
C LEU A 124 -10.58 12.30 16.56
N GLY A 125 -10.26 11.90 17.79
CA GLY A 125 -9.19 10.93 18.06
C GLY A 125 -9.45 9.58 17.39
N VAL A 126 -10.67 9.05 17.52
CA VAL A 126 -11.08 7.77 16.89
C VAL A 126 -11.01 7.86 15.37
N MET A 127 -11.52 8.94 14.77
CA MET A 127 -11.47 9.15 13.33
C MET A 127 -10.02 9.23 12.81
N SER A 128 -9.13 9.89 13.55
CA SER A 128 -7.71 9.94 13.22
C SER A 128 -7.08 8.54 13.20
N LEU A 129 -7.37 7.71 14.21
CA LEU A 129 -6.89 6.33 14.25
C LEU A 129 -7.43 5.49 13.08
N ILE A 130 -8.70 5.66 12.71
CA ILE A 130 -9.29 4.97 11.55
C ILE A 130 -8.51 5.33 10.28
N VAL A 131 -8.25 6.61 10.03
CA VAL A 131 -7.46 7.04 8.87
C VAL A 131 -6.05 6.45 8.90
N CYS A 132 -5.38 6.45 10.06
CA CYS A 132 -4.05 5.86 10.22
C CYS A 132 -4.04 4.36 9.88
N VAL A 133 -5.03 3.62 10.37
CA VAL A 133 -5.18 2.17 10.10
C VAL A 133 -5.45 1.95 8.62
N LEU A 134 -6.41 2.66 8.02
CA LEU A 134 -6.75 2.51 6.62
C LEU A 134 -5.56 2.79 5.70
N LEU A 135 -4.79 3.84 5.97
CA LEU A 135 -3.63 4.20 5.15
C LEU A 135 -2.49 3.19 5.30
N THR A 136 -2.28 2.68 6.52
CA THR A 136 -1.29 1.61 6.77
C THR A 136 -1.71 0.31 6.09
N VAL A 137 -2.99 -0.07 6.19
CA VAL A 137 -3.55 -1.26 5.54
C VAL A 137 -3.42 -1.12 4.02
N TYR A 138 -3.80 0.04 3.48
CA TYR A 138 -3.63 0.33 2.06
C TYR A 138 -2.18 0.10 1.62
N LEU A 139 -1.22 0.74 2.31
CA LEU A 139 0.17 0.73 1.89
C LEU A 139 0.80 -0.67 1.91
N PHE A 140 0.48 -1.50 2.90
CA PHE A 140 1.15 -2.79 3.09
C PHE A 140 0.41 -3.98 2.48
N PHE A 141 -0.91 -3.89 2.31
CA PHE A 141 -1.75 -5.01 1.88
C PHE A 141 -2.45 -4.79 0.55
N LEU A 142 -2.75 -3.56 0.15
CA LEU A 142 -3.51 -3.28 -1.08
C LEU A 142 -2.65 -2.66 -2.18
N ALA A 143 -1.69 -1.80 -1.83
CA ALA A 143 -0.83 -1.14 -2.79
C ALA A 143 0.13 -2.15 -3.44
N TYR A 144 0.07 -2.24 -4.77
CA TYR A 144 1.01 -3.03 -5.55
C TYR A 144 2.26 -2.19 -5.83
N ARG A 145 3.40 -2.58 -5.26
CA ARG A 145 4.71 -1.91 -5.40
C ARG A 145 4.64 -0.37 -5.16
N PRO A 146 4.22 0.10 -3.97
CA PRO A 146 4.20 1.54 -3.68
C PRO A 146 5.61 2.14 -3.79
N ASN A 147 5.73 3.33 -4.39
CA ASN A 147 7.02 4.01 -4.43
C ASN A 147 7.37 4.68 -3.08
N VAL A 148 8.64 5.05 -2.90
CA VAL A 148 9.12 5.62 -1.63
C VAL A 148 8.42 6.94 -1.25
N VAL A 149 7.95 7.72 -2.22
CA VAL A 149 7.23 8.99 -1.96
C VAL A 149 5.86 8.70 -1.34
N GLN A 150 5.15 7.68 -1.83
CA GLN A 150 3.91 7.20 -1.20
C GLN A 150 4.15 6.72 0.24
N VAL A 151 5.23 5.96 0.45
CA VAL A 151 5.59 5.42 1.78
C VAL A 151 5.88 6.54 2.77
N VAL A 152 6.69 7.53 2.39
CA VAL A 152 7.02 8.68 3.25
C VAL A 152 5.79 9.54 3.51
N GLY A 153 4.97 9.81 2.49
CA GLY A 153 3.73 10.57 2.64
C GLY A 153 2.76 9.90 3.60
N ALA A 154 2.53 8.60 3.44
CA ALA A 154 1.68 7.82 4.33
C ALA A 154 2.23 7.76 5.77
N ALA A 155 3.55 7.59 5.93
CA ALA A 155 4.19 7.59 7.23
C ALA A 155 4.00 8.92 7.98
N LEU A 156 4.11 10.06 7.29
CA LEU A 156 3.88 11.38 7.89
C LEU A 156 2.42 11.58 8.32
N VAL A 157 1.45 11.17 7.50
CA VAL A 157 0.03 11.21 7.86
C VAL A 157 -0.26 10.35 9.08
N VAL A 158 0.28 9.12 9.10
CA VAL A 158 0.11 8.21 10.24
C VAL A 158 0.77 8.80 11.49
N ALA A 159 1.98 9.33 11.40
CA ALA A 159 2.67 9.92 12.54
C ALA A 159 1.91 11.11 13.12
N GLY A 160 1.48 12.05 12.28
CA GLY A 160 0.73 13.22 12.73
C GLY A 160 -0.66 12.85 13.25
N GLY A 161 -1.35 11.92 12.59
CA GLY A 161 -2.64 11.41 13.05
C GLY A 161 -2.55 10.73 14.42
N LEU A 162 -1.50 9.92 14.64
CA LEU A 162 -1.23 9.29 15.93
C LEU A 162 -0.87 10.31 17.02
N GLY A 163 0.00 11.29 16.73
CA GLY A 163 0.38 12.33 17.68
C GLY A 163 -0.81 13.14 18.18
N ASN A 164 -1.65 13.62 17.25
CA ASN A 164 -2.87 14.33 17.61
C ASN A 164 -3.94 13.43 18.26
N ALA A 165 -4.03 12.14 17.90
CA ALA A 165 -4.94 11.22 18.57
C ALA A 165 -4.50 10.95 20.02
N PHE A 166 -3.19 10.81 20.25
CA PHE A 166 -2.63 10.60 21.58
C PHE A 166 -2.98 11.75 22.52
N ASP A 167 -2.75 12.99 22.12
CA ASP A 167 -3.12 14.17 22.93
C ASP A 167 -4.62 14.17 23.27
N ARG A 168 -5.47 13.89 22.27
CA ARG A 168 -6.93 13.86 22.46
C ARG A 168 -7.36 12.84 23.50
N PHE A 169 -6.74 11.67 23.54
CA PHE A 169 -7.07 10.63 24.51
C PHE A 169 -6.40 10.86 25.88
N ALA A 170 -5.18 11.40 25.90
CA ALA A 170 -4.40 11.57 27.12
C ALA A 170 -4.74 12.88 27.86
N LEU A 171 -4.98 13.96 27.13
CA LEU A 171 -5.16 15.32 27.63
C LEU A 171 -6.59 15.85 27.47
N GLY A 172 -7.35 15.32 26.52
CA GLY A 172 -8.70 15.81 26.19
C GLY A 172 -8.71 17.00 25.21
N TYR A 173 -7.55 17.39 24.69
CA TYR A 173 -7.34 18.44 23.68
C TYR A 173 -6.03 18.17 22.94
N VAL A 174 -5.77 18.89 21.85
CA VAL A 174 -4.49 18.91 21.14
C VAL A 174 -3.69 20.15 21.54
N VAL A 175 -2.37 20.00 21.70
CA VAL A 175 -1.46 21.12 22.00
C VAL A 175 -1.02 21.78 20.69
N ASP A 176 -1.53 22.97 20.42
CA ASP A 176 -1.20 23.79 19.26
C ASP A 176 -0.33 24.98 19.68
N PHE A 177 0.65 25.36 18.85
CA PHE A 177 1.59 26.41 19.22
C PHE A 177 2.14 27.27 18.07
N ILE A 178 1.93 26.87 16.81
CA ILE A 178 2.44 27.59 15.62
C ILE A 178 1.33 28.46 15.05
N GLU A 179 1.47 29.78 15.15
CA GLU A 179 0.50 30.74 14.63
C GLU A 179 1.07 31.56 13.46
N PRO A 180 0.53 31.43 12.24
CA PRO A 180 0.82 32.35 11.14
C PRO A 180 0.29 33.74 11.46
N VAL A 181 1.12 34.78 11.28
CA VAL A 181 0.72 36.18 11.54
C VAL A 181 0.35 36.97 10.29
N PHE A 182 0.64 36.43 9.10
CA PHE A 182 0.39 37.09 7.81
C PHE A 182 -1.00 36.78 7.22
N ILE A 183 -1.73 35.85 7.83
CA ILE A 183 -3.06 35.41 7.40
C ILE A 183 -3.84 34.96 8.64
N ASP A 184 -5.17 35.12 8.61
CA ASP A 184 -6.05 34.54 9.62
C ASP A 184 -6.14 33.02 9.39
N PHE A 185 -5.27 32.28 10.04
CA PHE A 185 -5.18 30.82 9.95
C PHE A 185 -5.10 30.22 11.36
N PRO A 186 -5.78 29.08 11.63
CA PRO A 186 -5.75 28.45 12.94
C PRO A 186 -4.33 28.14 13.42
N VAL A 187 -4.10 28.24 14.73
CA VAL A 187 -2.86 27.75 15.35
C VAL A 187 -2.78 26.25 15.13
N PHE A 188 -1.60 25.75 14.77
CA PHE A 188 -1.37 24.33 14.47
C PHE A 188 -0.09 23.82 15.13
N ASN A 189 0.23 22.55 14.93
CA ASN A 189 1.42 21.90 15.48
C ASN A 189 2.20 21.07 14.43
N VAL A 190 3.23 20.36 14.89
CA VAL A 190 4.08 19.54 14.02
C VAL A 190 3.33 18.34 13.44
N ALA A 191 2.45 17.70 14.21
CA ALA A 191 1.56 16.65 13.70
C ALA A 191 0.69 17.15 12.53
N ASP A 192 0.15 18.37 12.58
CA ASP A 192 -0.67 18.93 11.48
C ASP A 192 0.14 19.17 10.21
N ILE A 193 1.41 19.60 10.34
CA ILE A 193 2.35 19.69 9.21
C ILE A 193 2.54 18.30 8.60
N GLY A 194 2.74 17.27 9.44
CA GLY A 194 2.89 15.87 9.01
C GLY A 194 1.66 15.37 8.24
N VAL A 195 0.46 15.61 8.75
CA VAL A 195 -0.79 15.24 8.06
C VAL A 195 -0.92 15.97 6.73
N THR A 196 -0.73 17.29 6.72
CA THR A 196 -0.95 18.11 5.52
C THR A 196 0.08 17.82 4.43
N CYS A 197 1.37 17.93 4.75
CA CYS A 197 2.45 17.66 3.80
C CYS A 197 2.53 16.18 3.43
N GLY A 198 2.27 15.29 4.39
CA GLY A 198 2.23 13.84 4.15
C GLY A 198 1.13 13.46 3.16
N PHE A 199 -0.07 14.03 3.30
CA PHE A 199 -1.18 13.77 2.38
C PHE A 199 -0.84 14.25 0.96
N VAL A 200 -0.26 15.44 0.81
CA VAL A 200 0.20 15.97 -0.49
C VAL A 200 1.26 15.04 -1.10
N LEU A 201 2.27 14.63 -0.33
CA LEU A 201 3.31 13.71 -0.81
C LEU A 201 2.74 12.35 -1.21
N PHE A 202 1.82 11.80 -0.41
CA PHE A 202 1.15 10.56 -0.71
C PHE A 202 0.42 10.64 -2.05
N LEU A 203 -0.36 11.71 -2.28
CA LEU A 203 -1.09 11.91 -3.52
C LEU A 203 -0.16 12.07 -4.73
N VAL A 204 0.92 12.86 -4.59
CA VAL A 204 1.96 12.97 -5.62
C VAL A 204 2.56 11.60 -5.93
N GLY A 205 2.86 10.81 -4.90
CA GLY A 205 3.37 9.46 -5.06
C GLY A 205 2.41 8.54 -5.82
N VAL A 206 1.10 8.61 -5.55
CA VAL A 206 0.07 7.83 -6.27
C VAL A 206 0.04 8.24 -7.74
N ILE A 207 0.00 9.54 -8.03
CA ILE A 207 -0.03 10.08 -9.40
C ILE A 207 1.21 9.64 -10.18
N VAL A 208 2.39 9.68 -9.56
CA VAL A 208 3.65 9.26 -10.21
C VAL A 208 3.63 7.78 -10.55
N SER A 209 3.09 6.92 -9.68
CA SER A 209 2.98 5.48 -9.96
C SER A 209 2.06 5.19 -11.15
N TRP A 210 0.87 5.81 -11.19
CA TRP A 210 -0.05 5.64 -12.32
C TRP A 210 0.59 6.05 -13.66
N ARG A 211 1.27 7.19 -13.69
CA ARG A 211 1.95 7.65 -14.91
C ARG A 211 3.09 6.72 -15.36
N HIS A 212 3.70 5.98 -14.44
CA HIS A 212 4.74 5.01 -14.79
C HIS A 212 4.13 3.75 -15.41
N GLU A 213 3.03 3.26 -14.84
CA GLU A 213 2.28 2.10 -15.35
C GLU A 213 1.71 2.37 -16.75
N ASP A 214 1.16 3.56 -16.98
CA ASP A 214 0.63 3.98 -18.29
C ASP A 214 1.73 3.98 -19.37
N ARG A 215 2.94 4.45 -19.02
CA ARG A 215 4.07 4.52 -19.96
C ARG A 215 4.59 3.14 -20.33
N LEU A 216 4.75 2.25 -19.35
CA LEU A 216 5.15 0.87 -19.61
C LEU A 216 4.14 0.15 -20.51
N SER A 217 2.84 0.36 -20.25
CA SER A 217 1.77 -0.22 -21.07
C SER A 217 1.82 0.31 -22.52
N ALA A 218 2.11 1.59 -22.71
CA ALA A 218 2.25 2.19 -24.03
C ALA A 218 3.50 1.71 -24.79
N GLU A 219 4.63 1.53 -24.09
CA GLU A 219 5.88 1.02 -24.67
C GLU A 219 5.73 -0.45 -25.11
N LEU A 220 5.09 -1.29 -24.29
CA LEU A 220 4.79 -2.69 -24.63
C LEU A 220 3.87 -2.78 -25.86
N ALA A 221 2.83 -1.95 -25.93
CA ALA A 221 1.94 -1.90 -27.09
C ALA A 221 2.67 -1.45 -28.38
N ALA A 222 3.66 -0.57 -28.25
CA ALA A 222 4.47 -0.13 -29.39
C ALA A 222 5.45 -1.22 -29.86
N SER A 223 6.06 -1.98 -28.96
CA SER A 223 6.97 -3.08 -29.32
C SER A 223 6.27 -4.26 -29.99
N ASP A 224 5.06 -4.58 -29.57
CA ASP A 224 4.28 -5.69 -30.16
C ASP A 224 3.84 -5.35 -31.60
N GLY A 225 3.53 -4.07 -31.88
CA GLY A 225 3.15 -3.60 -33.21
C GLY A 225 4.27 -3.59 -34.25
N GLU A 226 5.54 -3.52 -33.83
CA GLU A 226 6.69 -3.60 -34.76
C GLU A 226 7.05 -5.06 -35.14
N GLY A 227 6.67 -6.04 -34.30
CA GLY A 227 6.95 -7.46 -34.54
C GLY A 227 6.14 -8.10 -35.68
N GLU A 228 4.88 -7.70 -35.86
CA GLU A 228 3.99 -8.28 -36.88
C GLU A 228 4.27 -7.79 -38.32
N GLY A 229 5.01 -6.68 -38.49
CA GLY A 229 5.29 -6.09 -39.80
C GLY A 229 6.45 -6.71 -40.58
N THR A 230 7.23 -7.59 -39.97
CA THR A 230 8.53 -8.02 -40.53
C THR A 230 8.51 -9.40 -41.20
N ASP A 231 7.43 -10.18 -41.05
CA ASP A 231 7.33 -11.55 -41.59
C ASP A 231 6.55 -11.65 -42.92
N ALA A 232 6.28 -10.50 -43.56
CA ALA A 232 5.49 -10.41 -44.80
C ALA A 232 6.33 -10.09 -46.07
N ARG A 233 7.61 -10.46 -46.13
CA ARG A 233 8.45 -10.27 -47.33
C ARG A 233 9.17 -11.52 -47.79
#